data_AF-A0A075BK19-F1
#
_entry.id   AF-A0A075BK19-F1
#
_cell.length_a   1.000
_cell.length_b   1.000
_cell.length_c   1.000
_cell.angle_alpha   90.00
_cell.angle_beta   90.00
_cell.angle_gamma   90.00
#
_symmetry.space_group_name_H-M   'P 1'
#
loop_
_entity.id
_entity.type
_entity.pdbx_description
1 polymer ?
#
loop_
_entity_poly.entity_id
_entity_poly.type
_entity_poly.pdbx_seq_one_letter_code
_entity_poly.pdbx_strand_id
1 'polypeptide(L)'
;SLIGINAPIFGHLNLTLTNLGLYTLFIMLIVLGVHLYGNNESRLIPNKWSISLESSFASINVMVRDQIGANSEIYFPFVYSLFFFILIGNLISNVPYSFAVTASGVVSLGLSFTIFIGVTILALSIHKIKFFSYFVPNGTPLALVP
;
A
#
# COMPACT_ATOMS: atom_id res chain seq x y z
N SER A 1 -19.22 1.04 18.26
CA SER A 1 -18.73 -0.32 17.95
C SER A 1 -19.90 -1.13 17.43
N LEU A 2 -19.73 -1.88 16.35
CA LEU A 2 -20.79 -2.69 15.72
C LEU A 2 -20.94 -4.05 16.41
N ILE A 3 -19.81 -4.72 16.69
CA ILE A 3 -19.73 -6.00 17.40
C ILE A 3 -18.53 -5.90 18.35
N GLY A 4 -18.69 -6.29 19.61
CA GLY A 4 -17.62 -6.24 20.62
C GLY A 4 -17.54 -7.54 21.39
N ILE A 5 -16.35 -8.15 21.42
CA ILE A 5 -16.05 -9.27 22.31
C ILE A 5 -15.22 -8.70 23.46
N ASN A 6 -15.82 -8.67 24.65
CA ASN A 6 -15.10 -8.33 25.87
C ASN A 6 -14.51 -9.61 26.44
N ALA A 7 -13.21 -9.82 26.26
CA ALA A 7 -12.48 -10.89 26.90
C ALA A 7 -11.76 -10.31 28.13
N PRO A 8 -12.11 -10.71 29.38
CA PRO A 8 -11.45 -10.23 30.58
C PRO A 8 -10.11 -10.98 30.81
N ILE A 9 -9.26 -11.02 29.79
CA ILE A 9 -7.91 -11.61 29.85
C ILE A 9 -6.94 -10.44 29.61
N PHE A 10 -6.04 -10.19 30.56
CA PHE A 10 -5.12 -9.02 30.59
C PHE A 10 -5.76 -7.62 30.73
N GLY A 11 -6.77 -7.44 31.58
CA GLY A 11 -7.21 -6.10 32.00
C GLY A 11 -7.93 -5.29 30.92
N HIS A 12 -9.10 -5.77 30.48
CA HIS A 12 -10.03 -5.12 29.55
C HIS A 12 -9.57 -5.03 28.08
N LEU A 13 -9.23 -6.17 27.47
CA LEU A 13 -9.15 -6.26 26.00
C LEU A 13 -10.57 -6.20 25.40
N ASN A 14 -10.98 -5.00 24.99
CA ASN A 14 -12.22 -4.76 24.27
C ASN A 14 -11.95 -4.81 22.76
N LEU A 15 -12.05 -5.99 22.16
CA LEU A 15 -11.98 -6.13 20.70
C LEU A 15 -13.31 -5.74 20.09
N THR A 16 -13.41 -4.49 19.64
CA THR A 16 -14.61 -3.98 19.00
C THR A 16 -14.41 -3.74 17.51
N LEU A 17 -15.28 -4.33 16.69
CA LEU A 17 -15.37 -4.04 15.27
C LEU A 17 -15.95 -2.63 15.09
N THR A 18 -15.15 -1.73 14.54
CA THR A 18 -15.54 -0.35 14.20
C THR A 18 -15.92 -0.25 12.73
N ASN A 19 -16.58 0.85 12.33
CA ASN A 19 -16.85 1.12 10.91
C ASN A 19 -15.56 1.07 10.09
N LEU A 20 -14.48 1.68 10.61
CA LEU A 20 -13.17 1.63 9.98
C LEU A 20 -12.72 0.17 9.77
N GLY A 21 -12.77 -0.66 10.81
CA GLY A 21 -12.39 -2.08 10.71
C GLY A 21 -13.25 -2.86 9.71
N LEU A 22 -14.56 -2.63 9.70
CA LEU A 22 -15.48 -3.28 8.77
C LEU A 22 -15.19 -2.89 7.32
N TYR A 23 -15.03 -1.60 7.02
CA TYR A 23 -14.75 -1.15 5.66
C TYR A 23 -13.34 -1.51 5.20
N THR A 24 -12.34 -1.59 6.09
CA THR A 24 -11.02 -2.14 5.73
C THR A 24 -11.09 -3.61 5.34
N LEU A 25 -11.91 -4.40 6.05
CA LEU A 25 -12.13 -5.81 5.71
C LEU A 25 -12.90 -5.94 4.39
N PHE A 26 -13.87 -5.05 4.15
CA PHE A 26 -14.60 -4.99 2.90
C PHE A 26 -13.71 -4.65 1.70
N ILE A 27 -12.79 -3.68 1.83
CA ILE A 27 -11.76 -3.37 0.81
C ILE A 27 -10.93 -4.62 0.51
N MET A 28 -10.44 -5.30 1.55
CA MET A 28 -9.63 -6.52 1.40
C MET A 28 -10.39 -7.62 0.64
N LEU A 29 -11.66 -7.85 0.98
CA LEU A 29 -12.51 -8.81 0.27
C LEU A 29 -12.72 -8.44 -1.21
N ILE A 30 -12.94 -7.16 -1.51
CA ILE A 30 -13.12 -6.71 -2.90
C ILE A 30 -11.82 -6.89 -3.68
N VAL A 31 -10.67 -6.50 -3.12
CA VAL A 31 -9.37 -6.68 -3.78
C VAL A 31 -9.14 -8.16 -4.10
N LEU A 32 -9.36 -9.06 -3.13
CA LEU A 32 -9.26 -10.50 -3.36
C LEU A 32 -10.28 -10.99 -4.41
N GLY A 33 -11.52 -10.55 -4.33
CA GLY A 33 -12.58 -10.92 -5.26
C GLY A 33 -12.27 -10.54 -6.71
N VAL A 34 -11.74 -9.32 -6.94
CA VAL A 34 -11.33 -8.87 -8.27
C VAL A 34 -10.21 -9.74 -8.82
N HIS A 35 -9.21 -10.11 -8.01
CA HIS A 35 -8.09 -10.93 -8.46
C HIS A 35 -8.49 -12.39 -8.72
N LEU A 36 -9.37 -12.95 -7.88
CA LEU A 36 -9.91 -14.30 -8.07
C LEU A 36 -10.77 -14.38 -9.33
N TYR A 37 -11.64 -13.41 -9.56
CA TYR A 37 -12.53 -13.38 -10.71
C TYR A 37 -11.82 -13.01 -12.02
N GLY A 38 -10.80 -12.16 -11.93
CA GLY A 38 -9.98 -11.77 -13.06
C GLY A 38 -8.95 -12.83 -13.48
N ASN A 39 -8.75 -13.89 -12.67
CA ASN A 39 -7.85 -14.98 -13.02
C ASN A 39 -8.45 -15.84 -14.15
N ASN A 40 -7.73 -15.97 -15.25
CA ASN A 40 -8.22 -16.60 -16.47
C ASN A 40 -7.80 -18.08 -16.62
N GLU A 41 -7.69 -18.85 -15.53
CA GLU A 41 -7.40 -20.31 -15.53
C GLU A 41 -6.36 -20.76 -16.59
N SER A 42 -5.31 -19.96 -16.83
CA SER A 42 -4.29 -20.20 -17.86
C SER A 42 -4.79 -20.36 -19.31
N ARG A 43 -5.99 -19.88 -19.65
CA ARG A 43 -6.52 -19.86 -21.02
C ARG A 43 -5.79 -18.81 -21.86
N LEU A 44 -5.49 -19.16 -23.11
CA LEU A 44 -4.78 -18.29 -24.07
C LEU A 44 -5.57 -17.03 -24.47
N ILE A 45 -6.91 -17.09 -24.46
CA ILE A 45 -7.77 -15.94 -24.77
C ILE A 45 -8.13 -15.24 -23.46
N PRO A 46 -7.69 -13.99 -23.22
CA PRO A 46 -7.91 -13.29 -21.97
C PRO A 46 -9.38 -12.85 -21.83
N ASN A 47 -9.94 -13.03 -20.62
CA ASN A 47 -11.23 -12.46 -20.25
C ASN A 47 -11.12 -10.93 -20.11
N LYS A 48 -12.21 -10.18 -20.30
CA LYS A 48 -12.25 -8.71 -20.17
C LYS A 48 -11.71 -8.21 -18.82
N TRP A 49 -12.02 -8.94 -17.74
CA TRP A 49 -11.52 -8.64 -16.40
C TRP A 49 -10.02 -8.93 -16.24
N SER A 50 -9.53 -10.00 -16.88
CA SER A 50 -8.10 -10.32 -16.94
C SER A 50 -7.32 -9.22 -17.65
N ILE A 51 -7.85 -8.67 -18.75
CA ILE A 51 -7.21 -7.56 -19.50
C ILE A 51 -7.05 -6.32 -18.61
N SER A 52 -8.06 -5.99 -17.80
CA SER A 52 -7.99 -4.86 -16.87
C SER A 52 -6.92 -5.06 -15.79
N LEU A 53 -6.79 -6.27 -15.25
CA LEU A 53 -5.74 -6.59 -14.27
C LEU A 53 -4.34 -6.61 -14.90
N GLU A 54 -4.21 -7.16 -16.10
CA GLU A 54 -2.93 -7.25 -16.82
C GLU A 54 -2.42 -5.87 -17.24
N SER A 55 -3.31 -5.00 -17.74
CA SER A 55 -2.95 -3.61 -18.04
C SER A 55 -2.56 -2.83 -16.79
N SER A 56 -3.27 -3.01 -15.67
CA SER A 56 -2.89 -2.41 -14.38
C SER A 56 -1.53 -2.92 -13.91
N PHE A 57 -1.29 -4.22 -13.96
CA PHE A 57 -0.01 -4.85 -13.62
C PHE A 57 1.13 -4.29 -14.47
N ALA A 58 0.97 -4.26 -15.80
CA ALA A 58 1.98 -3.73 -16.71
C ALA A 58 2.28 -2.25 -16.44
N SER A 59 1.26 -1.43 -16.19
CA SER A 59 1.44 -0.01 -15.90
C SER A 59 2.23 0.25 -14.62
N ILE A 60 1.91 -0.48 -13.55
CA ILE A 60 2.61 -0.37 -12.26
C ILE A 60 4.03 -0.92 -12.39
N ASN A 61 4.22 -2.00 -13.15
CA ASN A 61 5.55 -2.59 -13.33
C ASN A 61 6.48 -1.63 -14.06
N VAL A 62 6.00 -1.01 -15.14
CA VAL A 62 6.77 0.03 -15.85
C VAL A 62 7.08 1.22 -14.93
N MET A 63 6.08 1.71 -14.18
CA MET A 63 6.30 2.80 -13.22
C MET A 63 7.36 2.46 -12.17
N VAL A 64 7.30 1.27 -11.56
CA VAL A 64 8.28 0.84 -10.55
C VAL A 64 9.67 0.72 -11.18
N ARG A 65 9.74 0.15 -12.38
CA ARG A 65 11.00 -0.02 -13.10
C ARG A 65 11.65 1.31 -13.46
N ASP A 66 10.86 2.30 -13.89
CA ASP A 66 11.35 3.61 -14.28
C ASP A 66 11.79 4.45 -13.07
N GLN A 67 11.09 4.32 -11.92
CA GLN A 67 11.36 5.14 -10.73
C GLN A 67 12.44 4.57 -9.81
N ILE A 68 12.51 3.25 -9.64
CA ILE A 68 13.44 2.58 -8.72
C ILE A 68 14.60 1.91 -9.47
N GLY A 69 14.37 1.46 -10.70
CA GLY A 69 15.36 0.83 -11.58
C GLY A 69 15.12 -0.66 -11.83
N ALA A 70 15.71 -1.20 -12.90
CA ALA A 70 15.45 -2.57 -13.39
C ALA A 70 15.73 -3.70 -12.39
N ASN A 71 16.65 -3.53 -11.44
CA ASN A 71 16.99 -4.56 -10.45
C ASN A 71 16.06 -4.58 -9.21
N SER A 72 15.03 -3.74 -9.18
CA SER A 72 14.23 -3.49 -7.98
C SER A 72 12.82 -4.08 -8.02
N GLU A 73 12.57 -5.04 -8.90
CA GLU A 73 11.29 -5.79 -9.00
C GLU A 73 10.89 -6.48 -7.68
N ILE A 74 11.83 -6.67 -6.76
CA ILE A 74 11.57 -7.21 -5.41
C ILE A 74 10.53 -6.36 -4.64
N TYR A 75 10.50 -5.04 -4.88
CA TYR A 75 9.55 -4.13 -4.21
C TYR A 75 8.22 -3.99 -4.95
N PHE A 76 8.10 -4.55 -6.17
CA PHE A 76 6.89 -4.46 -6.97
C PHE A 76 5.63 -4.98 -6.23
N PRO A 77 5.64 -6.16 -5.58
CA PRO A 77 4.44 -6.68 -4.90
C PRO A 77 3.91 -5.73 -3.82
N PHE A 78 4.81 -5.04 -3.12
CA PHE A 78 4.44 -4.07 -2.10
C PHE A 78 3.71 -2.86 -2.72
N VAL A 79 4.31 -2.25 -3.74
CA VAL A 79 3.72 -1.09 -4.44
C VAL A 79 2.39 -1.46 -5.09
N TYR A 80 2.31 -2.64 -5.72
CA TYR A 80 1.09 -3.15 -6.33
C TYR A 80 -0.05 -3.31 -5.31
N SER A 81 0.24 -3.91 -4.15
CA SER A 81 -0.77 -4.09 -3.09
C SER A 81 -1.29 -2.76 -2.55
N LEU A 82 -0.39 -1.78 -2.36
CA LEU A 82 -0.72 -0.46 -1.86
C LEU A 82 -1.58 0.32 -2.87
N PHE A 83 -1.25 0.21 -4.16
CA PHE A 83 -2.05 0.79 -5.24
C PHE A 83 -3.49 0.28 -5.21
N PHE A 84 -3.70 -1.04 -5.21
CA PHE A 84 -5.05 -1.61 -5.22
C PHE A 84 -5.82 -1.32 -3.93
N PHE A 85 -5.16 -1.32 -2.78
CA PHE A 85 -5.78 -0.93 -1.52
C PHE A 85 -6.32 0.50 -1.56
N ILE A 86 -5.51 1.46 -2.02
CA ILE A 86 -5.91 2.87 -2.11
C ILE A 86 -6.96 3.07 -3.20
N LEU A 87 -6.79 2.44 -4.37
CA LEU A 87 -7.73 2.53 -5.50
C LEU A 87 -9.12 2.08 -5.07
N ILE A 88 -9.24 0.86 -4.53
CA ILE A 88 -10.53 0.30 -4.10
C ILE A 88 -11.10 1.10 -2.92
N GLY A 89 -10.26 1.52 -1.97
CA GLY A 89 -10.69 2.37 -0.86
C GLY A 89 -11.29 3.69 -1.32
N ASN A 90 -10.68 4.33 -2.31
CA ASN A 90 -11.20 5.58 -2.89
C ASN A 90 -12.47 5.36 -3.73
N LEU A 91 -12.56 4.27 -4.49
CA LEU A 91 -13.77 3.94 -5.25
C LEU A 91 -14.96 3.68 -4.32
N ILE A 92 -14.75 2.96 -3.21
CA ILE A 92 -15.78 2.71 -2.20
C ILE A 92 -16.20 4.02 -1.52
N SER A 93 -15.27 4.95 -1.33
CA SER A 93 -15.57 6.27 -0.76
C SER A 93 -16.49 7.13 -1.64
N ASN A 94 -16.56 6.86 -2.95
CA ASN A 94 -17.44 7.60 -3.86
C ASN A 94 -18.90 7.13 -3.81
N VAL A 95 -19.18 5.98 -3.18
CA VAL A 95 -20.55 5.46 -3.02
C VAL A 95 -21.26 6.25 -1.92
N PRO A 96 -22.45 6.81 -2.17
CA PRO A 96 -23.24 7.48 -1.13
C PRO A 96 -23.47 6.56 0.08
N TYR A 97 -23.46 7.12 1.28
CA TYR A 97 -23.58 6.39 2.56
C TYR A 97 -22.42 5.44 2.91
N SER A 98 -21.30 5.53 2.20
CA SER A 98 -20.07 4.77 2.49
C SER A 98 -19.16 5.50 3.48
N PHE A 99 -18.37 4.74 4.25
CA PHE A 99 -17.32 5.30 5.11
C PHE A 99 -15.99 5.37 4.36
N ALA A 100 -15.40 6.57 4.31
CA ALA A 100 -14.13 6.83 3.64
C ALA A 100 -12.94 6.37 4.50
N VAL A 101 -12.49 5.12 4.33
CA VAL A 101 -11.33 4.57 5.04
C VAL A 101 -10.05 5.37 4.75
N THR A 102 -9.85 5.78 3.50
CA THR A 102 -8.67 6.53 3.05
C THR A 102 -8.63 7.97 3.55
N ALA A 103 -9.79 8.55 3.92
CA ALA A 103 -9.86 9.88 4.53
C ALA A 103 -9.54 9.88 6.04
N SER A 104 -9.46 8.70 6.67
CA SER A 104 -9.06 8.60 8.07
C SER A 104 -7.58 8.96 8.21
N GLY A 105 -7.31 10.04 8.96
CA GLY A 105 -5.94 10.47 9.26
C GLY A 105 -5.11 9.38 9.94
N VAL A 106 -5.72 8.55 10.79
CA VAL A 106 -5.03 7.46 11.47
C VAL A 106 -4.51 6.41 10.49
N VAL A 107 -5.29 6.05 9.46
CA VAL A 107 -4.89 5.06 8.45
C VAL A 107 -3.82 5.64 7.53
N SER A 108 -4.04 6.86 7.03
CA SER A 108 -3.12 7.52 6.10
C SER A 108 -1.75 7.80 6.77
N LEU A 109 -1.76 8.38 7.98
CA LEU A 109 -0.54 8.64 8.73
C LEU A 109 0.14 7.33 9.16
N GLY A 110 -0.62 6.33 9.60
CA GLY A 110 -0.08 5.03 9.98
C GLY A 110 0.67 4.35 8.83
N LEU A 111 0.08 4.32 7.64
CA LEU A 111 0.74 3.80 6.44
C LEU A 111 1.96 4.62 6.06
N SER A 112 1.85 5.95 6.05
CA SER A 112 2.95 6.85 5.70
C SER A 112 4.16 6.68 6.62
N PHE A 113 3.94 6.69 7.95
CA PHE A 113 5.02 6.49 8.93
C PHE A 113 5.66 5.11 8.81
N THR A 114 4.85 4.06 8.62
CA THR A 114 5.37 2.69 8.46
C THR A 114 6.27 2.58 7.24
N ILE A 115 5.86 3.15 6.11
CA ILE A 115 6.65 3.15 4.87
C ILE A 115 7.91 3.98 5.04
N PHE A 116 7.79 5.18 5.62
CA PHE A 116 8.92 6.07 5.84
C PHE A 116 10.00 5.41 6.71
N ILE A 117 9.61 4.81 7.83
CA ILE A 117 10.53 4.08 8.71
C ILE A 117 11.11 2.85 8.00
N GLY A 118 10.29 2.08 7.26
CA GLY A 118 10.76 0.92 6.51
C GLY A 118 11.81 1.27 5.47
N VAL A 119 11.58 2.31 4.68
CA VAL A 119 12.51 2.78 3.63
C VAL A 119 13.78 3.37 4.25
N THR A 120 13.70 4.13 5.35
CA THR A 120 14.89 4.67 6.01
C THR A 120 15.78 3.57 6.60
N ILE A 121 15.19 2.55 7.23
CA ILE A 121 15.93 1.38 7.72
C ILE A 121 16.59 0.63 6.55
N LEU A 122 15.85 0.40 5.46
CA LEU A 122 16.35 -0.27 4.27
C LEU A 122 17.53 0.50 3.64
N ALA A 123 17.41 1.81 3.50
CA ALA A 123 18.43 2.67 2.93
C ALA A 123 19.71 2.69 3.79
N LEU A 124 19.57 2.75 5.12
CA LEU A 124 20.70 2.62 6.05
C LEU A 124 21.35 1.23 5.99
N SER A 125 20.57 0.16 5.83
CA SER A 125 21.12 -1.19 5.71
C SER A 125 21.94 -1.39 4.44
N ILE A 126 21.47 -0.87 3.30
CA ILE A 126 22.13 -1.03 2.00
C ILE A 126 23.32 -0.07 1.87
N HIS A 127 23.14 1.21 2.18
CA HIS A 127 24.15 2.26 1.93
C HIS A 127 25.02 2.60 3.15
N LYS A 128 24.65 2.14 4.36
CA LYS A 128 25.38 2.36 5.61
C LYS A 128 25.69 3.85 5.81
N ILE A 129 26.96 4.20 6.00
CA ILE A 129 27.42 5.58 6.21
C ILE A 129 27.22 6.45 4.95
N LYS A 130 27.23 5.86 3.74
CA LYS A 130 26.98 6.62 2.51
C LYS A 130 25.54 7.12 2.39
N PHE A 131 24.59 6.61 3.17
CA PHE A 131 23.22 7.11 3.21
C PHE A 131 23.17 8.63 3.51
N PHE A 132 24.02 9.12 4.42
CA PHE A 132 24.05 10.53 4.77
C PHE A 132 24.49 11.44 3.62
N SER A 133 25.13 10.88 2.57
CA SER A 133 25.44 11.62 1.35
C SER A 133 24.18 12.05 0.58
N TYR A 134 23.04 11.39 0.78
CA TYR A 134 21.78 11.81 0.14
C TYR A 134 21.22 13.12 0.69
N PHE A 135 21.67 13.59 1.86
CA PHE A 135 21.27 14.89 2.40
C PHE A 135 21.99 16.06 1.74
N VAL A 136 23.09 15.82 1.03
CA VAL A 136 23.89 16.86 0.36
C VAL A 136 23.79 16.66 -1.17
N PRO A 137 23.28 17.65 -1.92
CA PRO A 137 23.25 17.57 -3.38
C PRO A 137 24.66 17.49 -3.96
N ASN A 138 24.84 16.73 -5.05
CA ASN A 138 26.12 16.66 -5.72
C ASN A 138 26.49 18.03 -6.33
N GLY A 139 27.73 18.48 -6.09
CA GLY A 139 28.27 19.71 -6.70
C GLY A 139 28.01 21.01 -5.92
N THR A 140 27.45 20.94 -4.71
CA THR A 140 27.31 22.14 -3.86
C THR A 140 28.67 22.59 -3.31
N PRO A 141 28.98 23.90 -3.30
CA PRO A 141 30.19 24.40 -2.65
C PRO A 141 30.18 24.05 -1.16
N LEU A 142 31.27 23.42 -0.69
CA LEU A 142 31.40 22.92 0.69
C LEU A 142 31.21 24.02 1.76
N ALA A 143 31.43 25.28 1.41
CA ALA A 143 31.24 26.41 2.32
C ALA A 143 29.77 26.73 2.66
N LEU A 144 28.80 26.23 1.87
CA LEU A 144 27.36 26.43 2.12
C LEU A 144 26.67 25.19 2.67
N VAL A 145 27.38 24.07 2.79
CA VAL A 145 26.86 22.88 3.46
C VAL A 145 26.97 23.12 4.97
N PRO A 146 25.86 23.08 5.74
CA PRO A 146 25.87 23.31 7.18
C PRO A 146 26.60 22.21 7.96
#